data_AF-A0A1G2VMP8-F1
#
_entry.id   AF-A0A1G2VMP8-F1
#
_cell.length_a   1.000
_cell.length_b   1.000
_cell.length_c   1.000
_cell.angle_alpha   90.00
_cell.angle_beta   90.00
_cell.angle_gamma   90.00
#
_symmetry.space_group_name_H-M   'P 1'
#
loop_
_entity.id
_entity.type
_entity.pdbx_description
1 polymer ?
#
loop_
_entity_poly.entity_id
_entity_poly.type
_entity_poly.pdbx_seq_one_letter_code
_entity_poly.pdbx_strand_id
1 'polypeptide(L)'
;MAEPSGQPKGPKKSLFQKFGITEPAPEPTASQLPRTTPVVQAPSATPSVYTAPVVDATLLGKLREAAFSKPSAYKQLLEAAETMRSVIGDDESKLFRAAAAILTKQGVTVHAIQQAFDIHLGLLEEERKRFQSTVDQSVMGEIASLKKRRDDLASQADGKRKEAVRLQAEAAELDNQRSALEADVAGRESKAQSVQGNFTAAYEAAVNELATARQRVTQTLGGA
;
A
#
# COMPACT_ATOMS: atom_id res chain seq x y z
N MET A 1 -29.23 42.37 -8.44
CA MET A 1 -28.78 41.40 -9.45
C MET A 1 -28.33 40.15 -8.70
N ALA A 2 -28.92 39.00 -9.04
CA ALA A 2 -28.80 37.76 -8.28
C ALA A 2 -27.62 36.93 -8.78
N GLU A 3 -26.78 36.44 -7.86
CA GLU A 3 -25.79 35.39 -8.11
C GLU A 3 -26.34 34.05 -7.58
N PRO A 4 -26.38 32.97 -8.40
CA PRO A 4 -26.80 31.67 -7.91
C PRO A 4 -25.65 30.90 -7.26
N SER A 5 -25.89 30.50 -6.01
CA SER A 5 -25.11 29.56 -5.21
C SER A 5 -24.97 28.20 -5.90
N GLY A 6 -23.75 27.84 -6.28
CA GLY A 6 -23.39 26.52 -6.79
C GLY A 6 -23.12 25.55 -5.64
N GLN A 7 -24.12 24.73 -5.28
CA GLN A 7 -23.93 23.58 -4.41
C GLN A 7 -22.94 22.58 -5.02
N PRO A 8 -21.94 22.07 -4.26
CA PRO A 8 -21.13 20.96 -4.69
C PRO A 8 -21.96 19.68 -4.67
N LYS A 9 -22.12 19.05 -5.84
CA LYS A 9 -22.66 17.70 -5.97
C LYS A 9 -21.79 16.73 -5.16
N GLY A 10 -22.36 16.15 -4.12
CA GLY A 10 -21.71 15.13 -3.28
C GLY A 10 -21.18 13.95 -4.12
N PRO A 11 -20.19 13.21 -3.59
CA PRO A 11 -19.52 12.15 -4.33
C PRO A 11 -20.52 11.08 -4.78
N LYS A 12 -20.48 10.76 -6.08
CA LYS A 12 -21.22 9.64 -6.65
C LYS A 12 -20.77 8.37 -5.95
N LYS A 13 -21.70 7.65 -5.31
CA LYS A 13 -21.44 6.37 -4.65
C LYS A 13 -20.68 5.44 -5.61
N SER A 14 -19.52 4.98 -5.15
CA SER A 14 -18.65 4.05 -5.87
C SER A 14 -19.39 2.73 -6.16
N LEU A 15 -19.18 2.18 -7.35
CA LEU A 15 -19.77 0.91 -7.80
C LEU A 15 -19.44 -0.23 -6.81
N PHE A 16 -18.30 -0.18 -6.13
CA PHE A 16 -17.87 -1.19 -5.15
C PHE A 16 -18.83 -1.32 -3.94
N GLN A 17 -19.43 -0.21 -3.49
CA GLN A 17 -20.48 -0.25 -2.46
C GLN A 17 -21.80 -0.82 -2.98
N LYS A 18 -22.05 -0.75 -4.29
CA LYS A 18 -23.25 -1.30 -4.94
C LYS A 18 -23.18 -2.83 -5.16
N PHE A 19 -22.00 -3.42 -4.98
CA PHE A 19 -21.74 -4.85 -5.18
C PHE A 19 -21.26 -5.57 -3.90
N GLY A 20 -21.27 -4.90 -2.74
CA GLY A 20 -21.00 -5.56 -1.45
C GLY A 20 -19.58 -6.09 -1.27
N ILE A 21 -18.61 -5.56 -2.01
CA ILE A 21 -17.19 -5.90 -1.82
C ILE A 21 -16.68 -5.04 -0.67
N THR A 22 -16.48 -5.66 0.48
CA THR A 22 -15.95 -5.01 1.68
C THR A 22 -14.52 -4.58 1.43
N GLU A 23 -14.32 -3.27 1.29
CA GLU A 23 -13.02 -2.61 1.35
C GLU A 23 -12.40 -2.88 2.73
N PRO A 24 -11.22 -3.51 2.83
CA PRO A 24 -10.59 -3.70 4.13
C PRO A 24 -10.20 -2.34 4.71
N ALA A 25 -10.82 -2.00 5.85
CA ALA A 25 -10.53 -0.78 6.58
C ALA A 25 -9.07 -0.77 7.06
N PRO A 26 -8.35 0.36 6.98
CA PRO A 26 -7.08 0.53 7.66
C PRO A 26 -7.35 0.82 9.14
N GLU A 27 -7.01 -0.12 10.03
CA GLU A 27 -6.93 0.16 11.46
C GLU A 27 -5.68 1.03 11.77
N PRO A 28 -5.79 2.03 12.67
CA PRO A 28 -4.65 2.79 13.16
C PRO A 28 -4.06 2.10 14.38
N THR A 29 -2.73 2.15 14.59
CA THR A 29 -2.08 2.37 15.90
C THR A 29 -0.56 2.55 15.72
N ALA A 30 -0.02 3.55 16.40
CA ALA A 30 1.40 3.94 16.41
C ALA A 30 2.22 3.18 17.49
N SER A 31 3.52 3.06 17.20
CA SER A 31 4.70 2.97 18.09
C SER A 31 4.79 1.87 19.16
N GLN A 32 5.81 0.99 19.00
CA GLN A 32 6.76 0.61 20.06
C GLN A 32 8.03 -0.06 19.46
N LEU A 33 9.21 0.39 19.91
CA LEU A 33 10.53 -0.29 19.86
C LEU A 33 10.71 -1.05 21.20
N PRO A 34 11.57 -2.12 21.33
CA PRO A 34 12.87 -2.27 20.68
C PRO A 34 13.25 -3.67 20.12
N ARG A 35 14.21 -3.64 19.18
CA ARG A 35 15.16 -4.67 18.70
C ARG A 35 14.85 -6.17 18.95
N THR A 36 14.62 -6.88 17.85
CA THR A 36 15.35 -8.09 17.39
C THR A 36 15.24 -8.10 15.87
N THR A 37 16.31 -8.43 15.15
CA THR A 37 16.34 -8.46 13.68
C THR A 37 15.22 -9.36 13.14
N PRO A 38 14.21 -8.82 12.42
CA PRO A 38 13.31 -9.66 11.68
C PRO A 38 14.01 -10.02 10.37
N VAL A 39 14.22 -11.31 10.16
CA VAL A 39 14.34 -11.84 8.80
C VAL A 39 13.09 -11.38 8.07
N VAL A 40 13.25 -10.44 7.14
CA VAL A 40 12.18 -10.01 6.24
C VAL A 40 11.91 -11.19 5.32
N GLN A 41 11.08 -12.12 5.77
CA GLN A 41 10.38 -13.01 4.86
C GLN A 41 9.46 -12.13 4.02
N ALA A 42 9.86 -11.91 2.77
CA ALA A 42 8.97 -11.39 1.76
C ALA A 42 7.70 -12.27 1.78
N PRO A 43 6.49 -11.69 1.81
CA PRO A 43 5.27 -12.49 1.69
C PRO A 43 5.37 -13.28 0.38
N SER A 44 5.49 -14.60 0.51
CA SER A 44 5.43 -15.50 -0.64
C SER A 44 4.04 -15.35 -1.23
N ALA A 45 3.97 -14.78 -2.43
CA ALA A 45 2.75 -14.75 -3.21
C ALA A 45 2.36 -16.19 -3.50
N THR A 46 1.38 -16.71 -2.76
CA THR A 46 0.73 -17.97 -3.11
C THR A 46 0.14 -17.80 -4.51
N PRO A 47 0.49 -18.67 -5.47
CA PRO A 47 -0.12 -18.62 -6.79
C PRO A 47 -1.62 -18.88 -6.65
N SER A 48 -2.45 -17.95 -7.10
CA SER A 48 -3.90 -18.15 -7.17
C SER A 48 -4.18 -19.33 -8.10
N VAL A 49 -4.74 -20.40 -7.53
CA VAL A 49 -5.29 -21.53 -8.27
C VAL A 49 -6.50 -21.01 -9.03
N TYR A 50 -6.43 -21.03 -10.37
CA TYR A 50 -7.58 -20.73 -11.22
C TYR A 50 -8.61 -21.86 -11.05
N THR A 51 -9.69 -21.59 -10.34
CA THR A 51 -10.88 -22.45 -10.31
C THR A 51 -11.77 -22.12 -11.52
N ALA A 52 -12.39 -23.15 -12.09
CA ALA A 52 -13.28 -23.01 -13.24
C ALA A 52 -14.41 -22.00 -12.94
N PRO A 53 -14.88 -21.22 -13.94
CA PRO A 53 -15.89 -20.21 -13.73
C PRO A 53 -17.22 -20.86 -13.31
N VAL A 54 -17.68 -20.54 -12.10
CA VAL A 54 -19.02 -20.88 -11.62
C VAL A 54 -19.97 -19.74 -12.01
N VAL A 55 -21.17 -20.07 -12.48
CA VAL A 55 -22.21 -19.07 -12.77
C VAL A 55 -22.61 -18.39 -11.48
N ASP A 56 -22.24 -17.12 -11.33
CA ASP A 56 -22.65 -16.29 -10.21
C ASP A 56 -24.14 -15.93 -10.35
N ALA A 57 -24.97 -16.39 -9.40
CA ALA A 57 -26.41 -16.18 -9.41
C ALA A 57 -26.80 -14.69 -9.31
N THR A 58 -25.97 -13.87 -8.64
CA THR A 58 -26.18 -12.42 -8.51
C THR A 58 -25.90 -11.73 -9.83
N LEU A 59 -24.81 -12.09 -10.51
CA LEU A 59 -24.45 -11.56 -11.83
C LEU A 59 -25.50 -11.96 -12.88
N LEU A 60 -25.95 -13.22 -12.84
CA LEU A 60 -27.03 -13.70 -13.69
C LEU A 60 -28.33 -12.90 -13.47
N GLY A 61 -28.68 -12.61 -12.21
CA GLY A 61 -29.83 -11.78 -11.87
C GLY A 61 -29.75 -10.38 -12.47
N LYS A 62 -28.59 -9.71 -12.34
CA LYS A 62 -28.35 -8.36 -12.90
C LYS A 62 -28.39 -8.35 -14.42
N LEU A 63 -27.80 -9.36 -15.08
CA LEU A 63 -27.85 -9.51 -16.54
C LEU A 63 -29.28 -9.72 -17.03
N ARG A 64 -30.09 -10.52 -16.32
CA ARG A 64 -31.51 -10.70 -16.62
C ARG A 64 -32.30 -9.39 -16.46
N GLU A 65 -32.07 -8.67 -15.38
CA GLU A 65 -32.73 -7.37 -15.15
C GLU A 65 -32.39 -6.37 -16.27
N ALA A 66 -31.12 -6.28 -16.67
CA ALA A 66 -30.67 -5.41 -17.75
C ALA A 66 -31.29 -5.80 -19.11
N ALA A 67 -31.18 -7.09 -19.47
CA ALA A 67 -31.65 -7.61 -20.74
C ALA A 67 -33.18 -7.53 -20.87
N PHE A 68 -33.91 -7.85 -19.80
CA PHE A 68 -35.36 -7.88 -19.76
C PHE A 68 -35.94 -6.67 -19.04
N SER A 69 -35.33 -5.49 -19.14
CA SER A 69 -35.89 -4.27 -18.55
C SER A 69 -37.10 -3.74 -19.36
N LYS A 70 -37.07 -3.87 -20.69
CA LYS A 70 -38.09 -3.30 -21.59
C LYS A 70 -39.27 -4.25 -21.84
N PRO A 71 -40.52 -3.74 -21.93
CA PRO A 71 -41.64 -4.51 -22.47
C PRO A 71 -41.34 -5.01 -23.89
N SER A 72 -41.64 -6.26 -24.18
CA SER A 72 -41.39 -6.87 -25.50
C SER A 72 -42.39 -7.99 -25.79
N ALA A 73 -42.52 -8.37 -27.07
CA ALA A 73 -43.32 -9.52 -27.47
C ALA A 73 -42.84 -10.83 -26.82
N TYR A 74 -41.55 -10.91 -26.49
CA TYR A 74 -40.99 -12.03 -25.72
C TYR A 74 -41.47 -12.05 -24.26
N LYS A 75 -41.54 -10.90 -23.58
CA LYS A 75 -42.12 -10.85 -22.22
C LYS A 75 -43.59 -11.23 -22.21
N GLN A 76 -44.36 -10.74 -23.18
CA GLN A 76 -45.76 -11.13 -23.33
C GLN A 76 -45.90 -12.64 -23.58
N LEU A 77 -44.96 -13.24 -24.33
CA LEU A 77 -44.90 -14.69 -24.52
C LEU A 77 -44.63 -15.43 -23.20
N LEU A 78 -43.69 -14.96 -22.38
CA LEU A 78 -43.41 -15.55 -21.07
C LEU A 78 -44.60 -15.42 -20.11
N GLU A 79 -45.29 -14.29 -20.09
CA GLU A 79 -46.48 -14.08 -19.25
C GLU A 79 -47.64 -14.98 -19.71
N ALA A 80 -47.88 -15.05 -21.03
CA ALA A 80 -48.89 -15.93 -21.59
C ALA A 80 -48.55 -17.41 -21.33
N ALA A 81 -47.29 -17.79 -21.46
CA ALA A 81 -46.77 -19.11 -21.12
C ALA A 81 -47.03 -19.47 -19.64
N GLU A 82 -46.73 -18.56 -18.72
CA GLU A 82 -46.90 -18.80 -17.29
C GLU A 82 -48.38 -18.91 -16.89
N THR A 83 -49.27 -18.10 -17.47
CA THR A 83 -50.71 -18.22 -17.23
C THR A 83 -51.29 -19.56 -17.72
N MET A 84 -50.66 -20.19 -18.72
CA MET A 84 -51.07 -21.50 -19.25
C MET A 84 -50.41 -22.69 -18.57
N ARG A 85 -49.41 -22.47 -17.71
CA ARG A 85 -48.71 -23.52 -16.97
C ARG A 85 -49.65 -24.37 -16.13
N SER A 86 -50.66 -23.74 -15.51
CA SER A 86 -51.68 -24.43 -14.71
C SER A 86 -52.62 -25.32 -15.53
N VAL A 87 -52.78 -25.06 -16.83
CA VAL A 87 -53.75 -25.73 -17.71
C VAL A 87 -53.09 -26.81 -18.58
N ILE A 88 -51.87 -26.56 -19.06
CA ILE A 88 -51.16 -27.41 -20.03
C ILE A 88 -50.11 -28.30 -19.33
N GLY A 89 -49.77 -28.00 -18.08
CA GLY A 89 -48.70 -28.66 -17.33
C GLY A 89 -47.30 -28.20 -17.75
N ASP A 90 -46.28 -28.93 -17.34
CA ASP A 90 -44.86 -28.55 -17.53
C ASP A 90 -44.29 -28.90 -18.92
N ASP A 91 -45.13 -29.23 -19.91
CA ASP A 91 -44.68 -29.45 -21.29
C ASP A 91 -44.38 -28.10 -21.96
N GLU A 92 -43.13 -27.67 -21.85
CA GLU A 92 -42.59 -26.40 -22.35
C GLU A 92 -42.96 -26.15 -23.83
N SER A 93 -42.86 -27.19 -24.66
CA SER A 93 -43.15 -27.08 -26.09
C SER A 93 -44.62 -26.86 -26.41
N LYS A 94 -45.55 -27.44 -25.63
CA LYS A 94 -46.99 -27.19 -25.78
C LYS A 94 -47.38 -25.84 -25.20
N LEU A 95 -46.78 -25.48 -24.08
CA LEU A 95 -47.02 -24.25 -23.35
C LEU A 95 -46.63 -23.01 -24.17
N PHE A 96 -45.43 -22.98 -24.75
CA PHE A 96 -45.01 -21.89 -25.63
C PHE A 96 -45.79 -21.84 -26.95
N ARG A 97 -46.21 -22.99 -27.50
CA ARG A 97 -47.07 -23.03 -28.70
C ARG A 97 -48.45 -22.45 -28.42
N ALA A 98 -49.06 -22.79 -27.29
CA ALA A 98 -50.34 -22.24 -26.87
C ALA A 98 -50.25 -20.73 -26.57
N ALA A 99 -49.17 -20.31 -25.88
CA ALA A 99 -48.88 -18.90 -25.63
C ALA A 99 -48.73 -18.08 -26.91
N ALA A 100 -47.96 -18.58 -27.88
CA ALA A 100 -47.81 -17.94 -29.18
C ALA A 100 -49.14 -17.87 -29.96
N ALA A 101 -49.98 -18.91 -29.87
CA ALA A 101 -51.29 -18.92 -30.53
C ALA A 101 -52.25 -17.87 -29.96
N ILE A 102 -52.23 -17.61 -28.64
CA ILE A 102 -53.03 -16.54 -28.02
C ILE A 102 -52.50 -15.17 -28.45
N LEU A 103 -51.18 -14.96 -28.40
CA LEU A 103 -50.57 -13.69 -28.80
C LEU A 103 -50.79 -13.36 -30.27
N THR A 104 -50.82 -14.37 -31.14
CA THR A 104 -51.13 -14.19 -32.57
C THR A 104 -52.57 -13.71 -32.77
N LYS A 105 -53.53 -14.19 -31.97
CA LYS A 105 -54.92 -13.67 -31.97
C LYS A 105 -55.00 -12.21 -31.48
N GLN A 106 -54.02 -11.75 -30.71
CA GLN A 106 -53.89 -10.38 -30.22
C GLN A 106 -53.06 -9.48 -31.15
N GLY A 107 -52.68 -9.98 -32.33
CA GLY A 107 -51.93 -9.22 -33.35
C GLY A 107 -50.41 -9.26 -33.20
N VAL A 108 -49.87 -9.99 -32.22
CA VAL A 108 -48.42 -10.19 -32.06
C VAL A 108 -47.96 -11.31 -33.00
N THR A 109 -47.10 -10.98 -33.95
CA THR A 109 -46.60 -11.96 -34.92
C THR A 109 -45.42 -12.76 -34.37
N VAL A 110 -45.21 -13.98 -34.88
CA VAL A 110 -44.00 -14.78 -34.59
C VAL A 110 -42.73 -14.01 -34.95
N HIS A 111 -42.76 -13.22 -36.01
CA HIS A 111 -41.67 -12.33 -36.39
C HIS A 111 -41.38 -11.26 -35.31
N ALA A 112 -42.40 -10.66 -34.71
CA ALA A 112 -42.21 -9.71 -33.62
C ALA A 112 -41.60 -10.36 -32.36
N ILE A 113 -41.93 -11.62 -32.09
CA ILE A 113 -41.33 -12.42 -31.01
C ILE A 113 -39.85 -12.70 -31.33
N GLN A 114 -39.53 -13.12 -32.57
CA GLN A 114 -38.14 -13.33 -33.02
C GLN A 114 -37.31 -12.05 -32.93
N GLN A 115 -37.83 -10.92 -33.41
CA GLN A 115 -37.19 -9.63 -33.27
C GLN A 115 -36.97 -9.23 -31.80
N ALA A 116 -37.91 -9.56 -30.91
CA ALA A 116 -37.72 -9.33 -29.48
C ALA A 116 -36.55 -10.15 -28.90
N PHE A 117 -36.36 -11.40 -29.33
CA PHE A 117 -35.18 -12.19 -28.96
C PHE A 117 -33.89 -11.53 -29.44
N ASP A 118 -33.83 -11.11 -30.70
CA ASP A 118 -32.64 -10.45 -31.27
C ASP A 118 -32.30 -9.16 -30.50
N ILE A 119 -33.31 -8.38 -30.12
CA ILE A 119 -33.14 -7.18 -29.30
C ILE A 119 -32.56 -7.53 -27.93
N HIS A 120 -33.10 -8.55 -27.24
CA HIS A 120 -32.61 -8.95 -25.92
C HIS A 120 -31.18 -9.54 -25.98
N LEU A 121 -30.86 -10.31 -27.02
CA LEU A 121 -29.50 -10.81 -27.26
C LEU A 121 -28.53 -9.66 -27.56
N GLY A 122 -28.95 -8.68 -28.36
CA GLY A 122 -28.17 -7.47 -28.62
C GLY A 122 -27.88 -6.65 -27.35
N LEU A 123 -28.86 -6.55 -26.44
CA LEU A 123 -28.67 -5.88 -25.14
C LEU A 123 -27.68 -6.63 -24.24
N LEU A 124 -27.75 -7.96 -24.17
CA LEU A 124 -26.78 -8.77 -23.43
C LEU A 124 -25.36 -8.60 -23.98
N GLU A 125 -25.22 -8.54 -25.30
CA GLU A 125 -23.95 -8.32 -25.97
C GLU A 125 -23.38 -6.92 -25.68
N GLU A 126 -24.24 -5.90 -25.65
CA GLU A 126 -23.86 -4.55 -25.25
C GLU A 126 -23.39 -4.50 -23.79
N GLU A 127 -24.11 -5.16 -22.88
CA GLU A 127 -23.75 -5.23 -21.46
C GLU A 127 -22.42 -5.97 -21.26
N ARG A 128 -22.18 -7.06 -22.01
CA ARG A 128 -20.89 -7.76 -22.04
C ARG A 128 -19.75 -6.82 -22.45
N LYS A 129 -19.93 -6.04 -23.53
CA LYS A 129 -18.91 -5.08 -24.00
C LYS A 129 -18.65 -3.98 -22.98
N ARG A 130 -19.69 -3.45 -22.35
CA ARG A 130 -19.58 -2.43 -21.29
C ARG A 130 -18.85 -2.96 -20.07
N PHE A 131 -19.20 -4.18 -19.63
CA PHE A 131 -18.51 -4.86 -18.55
C PHE A 131 -17.04 -5.07 -18.87
N GLN A 132 -16.71 -5.64 -20.04
CA GLN A 132 -15.33 -5.87 -20.44
C GLN A 132 -14.52 -4.58 -20.46
N SER A 133 -15.06 -3.52 -21.07
CA SER A 133 -14.41 -2.19 -21.07
C SER A 133 -14.18 -1.64 -19.67
N THR A 134 -15.15 -1.82 -18.77
CA THR A 134 -15.03 -1.40 -17.36
C THR A 134 -13.97 -2.20 -16.61
N VAL A 135 -13.93 -3.53 -16.83
CA VAL A 135 -12.92 -4.41 -16.25
C VAL A 135 -11.54 -4.02 -16.76
N ASP A 136 -11.39 -3.85 -18.07
CA ASP A 136 -10.12 -3.45 -18.66
C ASP A 136 -9.65 -2.11 -18.09
N GLN A 137 -10.53 -1.10 -18.02
CA GLN A 137 -10.17 0.21 -17.47
C GLN A 137 -9.87 0.18 -15.96
N SER A 138 -10.73 -0.47 -15.17
CA SER A 138 -10.60 -0.49 -13.71
C SER A 138 -9.45 -1.36 -13.26
N VAL A 139 -9.40 -2.61 -13.74
CA VAL A 139 -8.40 -3.58 -13.30
C VAL A 139 -7.03 -3.22 -13.88
N MET A 140 -6.92 -2.84 -15.16
CA MET A 140 -5.61 -2.43 -15.70
C MET A 140 -5.15 -1.11 -15.09
N GLY A 141 -6.06 -0.16 -14.83
CA GLY A 141 -5.75 1.10 -14.17
C GLY A 141 -5.24 0.89 -12.74
N GLU A 142 -5.91 0.04 -11.96
CA GLU A 142 -5.49 -0.32 -10.61
C GLU A 142 -4.15 -1.06 -10.61
N ILE A 143 -3.97 -2.04 -11.50
CA ILE A 143 -2.70 -2.76 -11.65
C ILE A 143 -1.57 -1.80 -12.03
N ALA A 144 -1.80 -0.84 -12.94
CA ALA A 144 -0.79 0.15 -13.31
C ALA A 144 -0.43 1.06 -12.14
N SER A 145 -1.42 1.50 -11.36
CA SER A 145 -1.21 2.31 -10.15
C SER A 145 -0.42 1.54 -9.09
N LEU A 146 -0.76 0.28 -8.83
CA LEU A 146 -0.05 -0.60 -7.91
C LEU A 146 1.40 -0.84 -8.36
N LYS A 147 1.64 -1.10 -9.65
CA LYS A 147 2.98 -1.24 -10.22
C LYS A 147 3.83 0.01 -9.99
N LYS A 148 3.27 1.18 -10.29
CA LYS A 148 3.95 2.47 -10.08
C LYS A 148 4.30 2.69 -8.61
N ARG A 149 3.33 2.46 -7.70
CA ARG A 149 3.57 2.61 -6.25
C ARG A 149 4.65 1.65 -5.75
N ARG A 150 4.68 0.41 -6.25
CA ARG A 150 5.71 -0.59 -5.94
C ARG A 150 7.09 -0.16 -6.44
N ASP A 151 7.18 0.43 -7.63
CA ASP A 151 8.44 0.94 -8.19
C ASP A 151 8.94 2.19 -7.42
N ASP A 152 8.03 3.11 -7.06
CA ASP A 152 8.33 4.29 -6.24
C ASP A 152 8.85 3.90 -4.85
N LEU A 153 8.23 2.90 -4.21
CA LEU A 153 8.68 2.37 -2.92
C LEU A 153 10.05 1.69 -3.02
N ALA A 154 10.31 0.95 -4.10
CA ALA A 154 11.61 0.33 -4.34
C ALA A 154 12.72 1.38 -4.49
N SER A 155 12.45 2.47 -5.23
CA SER A 155 13.38 3.60 -5.39
C SER A 155 13.66 4.31 -4.05
N GLN A 156 12.62 4.56 -3.25
CA GLN A 156 12.78 5.14 -1.91
C GLN A 156 13.62 4.23 -0.99
N ALA A 157 13.38 2.93 -1.02
CA ALA A 157 14.14 1.96 -0.23
C ALA A 157 15.62 1.93 -0.63
N ASP A 158 15.94 2.00 -1.93
CA ASP A 158 17.32 2.08 -2.41
C ASP A 158 18.02 3.37 -1.94
N GLY A 159 17.34 4.51 -2.04
CA GLY A 159 17.83 5.79 -1.52
C GLY A 159 18.15 5.73 -0.03
N LYS A 160 17.25 5.15 0.78
CA LYS A 160 17.46 4.98 2.24
C LYS A 160 18.58 4.01 2.58
N ARG A 161 18.79 2.95 1.79
CA ARG A 161 19.95 2.05 1.96
C ARG A 161 21.28 2.77 1.70
N LYS A 162 21.36 3.57 0.64
CA LYS A 162 22.56 4.38 0.34
C LYS A 162 22.85 5.39 1.45
N GLU A 163 21.81 6.06 1.94
CA GLU A 163 21.93 6.99 3.07
C GLU A 163 22.45 6.29 4.34
N ALA A 164 21.94 5.10 4.66
CA ALA A 164 22.38 4.31 5.80
C ALA A 164 23.87 3.91 5.70
N VAL A 165 24.32 3.46 4.52
CA VAL A 165 25.74 3.14 4.28
C VAL A 165 26.63 4.37 4.48
N ARG A 166 26.21 5.54 3.96
CA ARG A 166 26.93 6.81 4.14
C ARG A 166 27.06 7.17 5.62
N LEU A 167 25.96 7.11 6.37
CA LEU A 167 25.94 7.43 7.80
C LEU A 167 26.79 6.44 8.62
N GLN A 168 26.83 5.17 8.23
CA GLN A 168 27.69 4.17 8.89
C GLN A 168 29.17 4.48 8.68
N ALA A 169 29.57 4.89 7.47
CA ALA A 169 30.95 5.30 7.18
C ALA A 169 31.33 6.57 7.95
N GLU A 170 30.43 7.55 8.02
CA GLU A 170 30.62 8.79 8.80
C GLU A 170 30.78 8.51 10.30
N ALA A 171 29.97 7.59 10.85
CA ALA A 171 30.08 7.19 12.24
C ALA A 171 31.42 6.50 12.56
N ALA A 172 31.92 5.64 11.65
CA ALA A 172 33.22 4.99 11.83
C ALA A 172 34.37 5.99 11.80
N GLU A 173 34.32 7.00 10.92
CA GLU A 173 35.31 8.07 10.87
C GLU A 173 35.31 8.91 12.14
N LEU A 174 34.13 9.28 12.66
CA LEU A 174 34.01 10.00 13.93
C LEU A 174 34.54 9.20 15.12
N ASP A 175 34.35 7.87 15.13
CA ASP A 175 34.87 7.00 16.18
C ASP A 175 36.42 6.95 16.15
N ASN A 176 37.01 6.85 14.95
CA ASN A 176 38.46 6.93 14.77
C ASN A 176 39.03 8.28 15.24
N GLN A 177 38.36 9.39 14.88
CA GLN A 177 38.77 10.73 15.32
C GLN A 177 38.68 10.87 16.84
N ARG A 178 37.63 10.31 17.47
CA ARG A 178 37.49 10.30 18.92
C ARG A 178 38.65 9.56 19.57
N SER A 179 38.98 8.34 19.12
CA SER A 179 40.08 7.56 19.67
C SER A 179 41.44 8.23 19.48
N ALA A 180 41.67 8.91 18.36
CA ALA A 180 42.90 9.68 18.14
C ALA A 180 43.01 10.86 19.11
N LEU A 181 41.90 11.58 19.35
CA LEU A 181 41.85 12.66 20.34
C LEU A 181 42.07 12.16 21.77
N GLU A 182 41.44 11.04 22.15
CA GLU A 182 41.66 10.41 23.47
C GLU A 182 43.14 10.07 23.68
N ALA A 183 43.82 9.54 22.66
CA ALA A 183 45.25 9.25 22.72
C ALA A 183 46.12 10.53 22.83
N ASP A 184 45.79 11.60 22.09
CA ASP A 184 46.52 12.88 22.19
C ASP A 184 46.32 13.53 23.58
N VAL A 185 45.10 13.48 24.12
CA VAL A 185 44.81 13.95 25.49
C VAL A 185 45.65 13.18 26.51
N ALA A 186 45.63 11.85 26.49
CA ALA A 186 46.41 11.03 27.41
C ALA A 186 47.92 11.31 27.29
N GLY A 187 48.43 11.46 26.05
CA GLY A 187 49.82 11.81 25.80
C GLY A 187 50.21 13.18 26.37
N ARG A 188 49.34 14.18 26.21
CA ARG A 188 49.56 15.53 26.76
C ARG A 188 49.48 15.55 28.29
N GLU A 189 48.55 14.83 28.89
CA GLU A 189 48.44 14.68 30.35
C GLU A 189 49.72 14.04 30.93
N SER A 190 50.18 12.94 30.33
CA SER A 190 51.43 12.28 30.75
C SER A 190 52.64 13.22 30.63
N LYS A 191 52.75 13.97 29.52
CA LYS A 191 53.82 14.96 29.34
C LYS A 191 53.76 16.07 30.37
N ALA A 192 52.57 16.58 30.69
CA ALA A 192 52.39 17.62 31.71
C ALA A 192 52.83 17.13 33.10
N GLN A 193 52.43 15.90 33.49
CA GLN A 193 52.87 15.28 34.73
C GLN A 193 54.40 15.10 34.78
N SER A 194 55.01 14.65 33.68
CA SER A 194 56.46 14.51 33.59
C SER A 194 57.19 15.86 33.75
N VAL A 195 56.74 16.90 33.06
CA VAL A 195 57.31 18.25 33.18
C VAL A 195 57.18 18.77 34.61
N GLN A 196 56.02 18.59 35.23
CA GLN A 196 55.78 19.01 36.61
C GLN A 196 56.73 18.27 37.58
N GLY A 197 56.84 16.95 37.47
CA GLY A 197 57.74 16.15 38.31
C GLY A 197 59.21 16.55 38.13
N ASN A 198 59.67 16.72 36.89
CA ASN A 198 61.02 17.15 36.58
C ASN A 198 61.32 18.55 37.14
N PHE A 199 60.37 19.48 37.02
CA PHE A 199 60.50 20.82 37.56
C PHE A 199 60.60 20.80 39.10
N THR A 200 59.72 20.06 39.79
CA THR A 200 59.75 19.94 41.24
C THR A 200 61.08 19.36 41.72
N ALA A 201 61.57 18.28 41.09
CA ALA A 201 62.85 17.67 41.44
C ALA A 201 64.04 18.64 41.22
N ALA A 202 64.05 19.37 40.09
CA ALA A 202 65.08 20.36 39.80
C ALA A 202 65.05 21.53 40.81
N TYR A 203 63.85 21.98 41.19
CA TYR A 203 63.66 23.01 42.20
C TYR A 203 64.20 22.58 43.56
N GLU A 204 63.85 21.39 44.04
CA GLU A 204 64.35 20.83 45.31
C GLU A 204 65.88 20.68 45.31
N ALA A 205 66.45 20.21 44.20
CA ALA A 205 67.90 20.11 44.05
C ALA A 205 68.59 21.49 44.16
N ALA A 206 68.05 22.51 43.49
CA ALA A 206 68.57 23.87 43.56
C ALA A 206 68.46 24.48 44.97
N VAL A 207 67.35 24.23 45.67
CA VAL A 207 67.17 24.66 47.07
C VAL A 207 68.22 24.00 47.98
N ASN A 208 68.46 22.70 47.83
CA ASN A 208 69.46 21.97 48.63
C ASN A 208 70.89 22.43 48.34
N GLU A 209 71.22 22.73 47.07
CA GLU A 209 72.52 23.26 46.68
C GLU A 209 72.76 24.64 47.32
N LEU A 210 71.77 25.54 47.26
CA LEU A 210 71.84 26.86 47.90
C LEU A 210 71.94 26.77 49.42
N ALA A 211 71.19 25.87 50.06
CA ALA A 211 71.30 25.63 51.50
C ALA A 211 72.71 25.16 51.90
N THR A 212 73.27 24.22 51.13
CA THR A 212 74.63 23.71 51.34
C THR A 212 75.69 24.79 51.11
N ALA A 213 75.53 25.61 50.06
CA ALA A 213 76.41 26.74 49.79
C ALA A 213 76.36 27.77 50.94
N ARG A 214 75.16 28.09 51.43
CA ARG A 214 74.97 28.99 52.58
C ARG A 214 75.69 28.45 53.83
N GLN A 215 75.54 27.18 54.14
CA GLN A 215 76.19 26.57 55.31
C GLN A 215 77.72 26.64 55.20
N ARG A 216 78.28 26.37 54.02
CA ARG A 216 79.72 26.54 53.77
C ARG A 216 80.19 27.98 54.03
N VAL A 217 79.48 28.97 53.51
CA VAL A 217 79.80 30.40 53.70
C VAL A 217 79.74 30.79 55.18
N THR A 218 78.73 30.31 55.92
CA THR A 218 78.62 30.60 57.37
C THR A 218 79.77 29.96 58.16
N GLN A 219 80.19 28.74 57.82
CA GLN A 219 81.31 28.06 58.49
C GLN A 219 82.66 28.75 58.22
N THR A 220 82.88 29.28 57.00
CA THR A 220 84.14 29.94 56.67
C THR A 220 84.25 31.36 57.23
N LEU A 221 83.13 32.08 57.36
CA LEU A 221 83.11 33.48 57.82
C LEU A 221 82.81 33.65 59.32
N GLY A 222 82.16 32.68 59.97
CA GLY A 222 81.80 32.74 61.39
C GLY A 222 82.80 32.09 62.35
N GLY A 223 83.92 31.56 61.84
CA GLY A 223 85.00 30.92 62.63
C GLY A 223 86.21 31.81 62.91
N ALA A 224 86.09 33.13 62.73
CA ALA A 224 87.06 34.14 63.16
C ALA A 224 86.49 34.93 64.35
#